data_AF-A0A972Q8Y8-F1
#
_entry.id   AF-A0A972Q8Y8-F1
#
_cell.length_a   1.000
_cell.length_b   1.000
_cell.length_c   1.000
_cell.angle_alpha   90.00
_cell.angle_beta   90.00
_cell.angle_gamma   90.00
#
_symmetry.space_group_name_H-M   'P 1'
#
loop_
_entity.id
_entity.type
_entity.pdbx_description
1 polymer ?
#
loop_
_entity_poly.entity_id
_entity_poly.type
_entity_poly.pdbx_seq_one_letter_code
_entity_poly.pdbx_strand_id
1 'polypeptide(L)'
;MKNAKEILKDPIKATLFGKFYEEIVLGWFKEKTGFAPFDGKPRIYWKDVESVKGGDESVSKLKDALKYALEKRKKEGHHCTPDGFLQKNGKFYIWEAKNWPLWPEPLTNCLYKMPQILAKKAFHKTKEYEVHGILFSWWSRPEGVESLKEEIKSLIEPRTFDIFFTAEILKECINEQYSWYLKIIQTEKERVDELFRNLKGDS
;
A
#
# COMPACT_ATOMS: atom_id res chain seq x y z
N MET A 1 8.53 12.45 26.74
CA MET A 1 7.85 11.86 25.56
C MET A 1 6.99 12.92 24.92
N LYS A 2 7.22 13.29 23.65
CA LYS A 2 6.35 14.24 22.95
C LYS A 2 4.97 13.60 22.71
N ASN A 3 3.90 14.37 22.94
CA ASN A 3 2.52 13.93 22.72
C ASN A 3 2.32 13.65 21.22
N ALA A 4 1.55 12.62 20.84
CA ALA A 4 1.19 12.32 19.46
C ALA A 4 0.66 13.56 18.68
N LYS A 5 0.04 14.53 19.37
CA LYS A 5 -0.38 15.83 18.80
C LYS A 5 0.75 16.77 18.39
N GLU A 6 1.95 16.66 18.97
CA GLU A 6 3.12 17.46 18.58
C GLU A 6 3.85 16.88 17.37
N ILE A 7 3.79 15.56 17.19
CA ILE A 7 4.37 14.87 16.02
C ILE A 7 3.49 15.12 14.77
N LEU A 8 2.18 15.30 14.95
CA LEU A 8 1.22 15.71 13.89
C LEU A 8 1.53 17.08 13.26
N LYS A 9 2.40 17.90 13.87
CA LYS A 9 2.79 19.23 13.36
C LYS A 9 4.10 19.25 12.57
N ASP A 10 4.67 18.09 12.24
CA ASP A 10 5.88 18.00 11.42
C ASP A 10 5.52 17.52 9.99
N PRO A 11 5.01 18.43 9.13
CA PRO A 11 4.60 18.08 7.76
C PRO A 11 5.77 17.60 6.90
N ILE A 12 7.00 17.95 7.26
CA ILE A 12 8.25 17.44 6.66
C ILE A 12 8.32 15.94 6.89
N LYS A 13 8.09 15.46 8.12
CA LYS A 13 8.10 14.02 8.40
C LYS A 13 7.01 13.24 7.67
N ALA A 14 5.82 13.82 7.57
CA ALA A 14 4.69 13.18 6.91
C ALA A 14 4.88 13.12 5.38
N THR A 15 5.41 14.18 4.77
CA THR A 15 5.47 14.32 3.31
C THR A 15 6.75 13.73 2.73
N LEU A 16 7.91 13.91 3.38
CA LEU A 16 9.20 13.49 2.83
C LEU A 16 9.50 12.02 3.10
N PHE A 17 9.07 11.46 4.24
CA PHE A 17 9.39 10.07 4.56
C PHE A 17 8.36 9.05 4.08
N GLY A 18 7.20 9.45 3.58
CA GLY A 18 6.21 8.51 3.02
C GLY A 18 6.81 7.66 1.90
N LYS A 19 7.47 8.31 0.93
CA LYS A 19 8.14 7.63 -0.19
C LYS A 19 9.37 6.83 0.24
N PHE A 20 10.09 7.32 1.23
CA PHE A 20 11.19 6.61 1.84
C PHE A 20 10.74 5.29 2.49
N TYR A 21 9.64 5.30 3.25
CA TYR A 21 9.08 4.08 3.83
C TYR A 21 8.55 3.13 2.77
N GLU A 22 7.98 3.65 1.68
CA GLU A 22 7.63 2.82 0.52
C GLU A 22 8.85 2.09 -0.06
N GLU A 23 9.98 2.78 -0.24
CA GLU A 23 11.21 2.18 -0.76
C GLU A 23 11.77 1.08 0.16
N ILE A 24 11.75 1.31 1.48
CA ILE A 24 12.16 0.31 2.47
C ILE A 24 11.25 -0.92 2.42
N VAL A 25 9.92 -0.72 2.36
CA VAL A 25 8.95 -1.82 2.29
C VAL A 25 9.11 -2.60 0.98
N LEU A 26 9.33 -1.93 -0.15
CA LEU A 26 9.61 -2.59 -1.43
C LEU A 26 10.93 -3.39 -1.39
N GLY A 27 11.97 -2.83 -0.79
CA GLY A 27 13.23 -3.53 -0.55
C GLY A 27 13.02 -4.79 0.29
N TRP A 28 12.26 -4.68 1.37
CA TRP A 28 11.93 -5.83 2.23
C TRP A 28 11.09 -6.88 1.48
N PHE A 29 10.09 -6.47 0.70
CA PHE A 29 9.32 -7.40 -0.14
C PHE A 29 10.22 -8.20 -1.09
N LYS A 30 11.15 -7.53 -1.75
CA LYS A 30 12.10 -8.17 -2.64
C LYS A 30 13.03 -9.14 -1.92
N GLU A 31 13.69 -8.66 -0.87
CA GLU A 31 14.81 -9.38 -0.25
C GLU A 31 14.34 -10.42 0.79
N LYS A 32 13.12 -10.31 1.33
CA LYS A 32 12.62 -11.19 2.41
C LYS A 32 11.44 -12.07 2.02
N THR A 33 10.64 -11.65 1.05
CA THR A 33 9.43 -12.39 0.69
C THR A 33 9.44 -12.94 -0.73
N GLY A 34 10.40 -12.54 -1.57
CA GLY A 34 10.51 -12.95 -2.96
C GLY A 34 9.53 -12.24 -3.91
N PHE A 35 8.92 -11.13 -3.50
CA PHE A 35 8.13 -10.28 -4.40
C PHE A 35 9.05 -9.39 -5.23
N ALA A 36 9.02 -9.49 -6.54
CA ALA A 36 9.75 -8.62 -7.45
C ALA A 36 8.87 -7.42 -7.86
N PRO A 37 9.24 -6.17 -7.54
CA PRO A 37 8.51 -5.00 -8.00
C PRO A 37 8.72 -4.73 -9.48
N PHE A 38 7.64 -4.37 -10.17
CA PHE A 38 7.71 -3.85 -11.52
C PHE A 38 8.09 -2.38 -11.53
N ASP A 39 8.84 -2.01 -12.55
CA ASP A 39 9.09 -0.61 -12.89
C ASP A 39 7.81 0.05 -13.39
N GLY A 40 7.40 1.14 -12.74
CA GLY A 40 6.17 1.87 -13.01
C GLY A 40 4.93 1.29 -12.32
N LYS A 41 3.88 2.11 -12.25
CA LYS A 41 2.64 1.78 -11.52
C LYS A 41 1.60 1.09 -12.41
N PRO A 42 0.77 0.19 -11.86
CA PRO A 42 -0.33 -0.40 -12.61
C PRO A 42 -1.51 0.58 -12.69
N ARG A 43 -2.46 0.29 -13.58
CA ARG A 43 -3.75 0.95 -13.66
C ARG A 43 -4.86 -0.08 -13.49
N ILE A 44 -5.87 0.28 -12.71
CA ILE A 44 -7.07 -0.53 -12.51
C ILE A 44 -8.24 0.27 -13.04
N TYR A 45 -8.86 -0.20 -14.11
CA TYR A 45 -10.01 0.45 -14.71
C TYR A 45 -11.29 0.00 -14.01
N TRP A 46 -12.16 0.95 -13.66
CA TRP A 46 -13.36 0.65 -12.88
C TRP A 46 -14.41 -0.16 -13.62
N LYS A 47 -14.36 -0.15 -14.96
CA LYS A 47 -15.17 -1.02 -15.81
C LYS A 47 -14.80 -2.50 -15.66
N ASP A 48 -13.57 -2.80 -15.25
CA ASP A 48 -13.01 -4.16 -15.14
C ASP A 48 -12.99 -4.66 -13.69
N VAL A 49 -13.47 -3.83 -12.75
CA VAL A 49 -13.71 -4.24 -11.36
C VAL A 49 -15.11 -4.82 -11.27
N GLU A 50 -15.20 -6.12 -11.00
CA GLU A 50 -16.48 -6.78 -10.83
C GLU A 50 -17.21 -6.27 -9.58
N SER A 51 -18.51 -6.07 -9.73
CA SER A 51 -19.40 -5.93 -8.59
C SER A 51 -19.44 -7.25 -7.81
N VAL A 52 -19.31 -7.16 -6.49
CA VAL A 52 -19.41 -8.34 -5.61
C VAL A 52 -20.81 -8.95 -5.78
N LYS A 53 -20.90 -10.08 -6.51
CA LYS A 53 -22.16 -10.84 -6.66
C LYS A 53 -22.55 -11.46 -5.30
N GLY A 54 -23.81 -11.82 -5.14
CA GLY A 54 -24.48 -12.13 -3.86
C GLY A 54 -23.77 -13.14 -2.92
N GLY A 55 -24.22 -13.08 -1.67
CA GLY A 55 -23.95 -13.94 -0.52
C GLY A 55 -24.82 -13.37 0.60
N ASP A 56 -25.58 -14.23 1.30
CA ASP A 56 -26.66 -14.00 2.28
C ASP A 56 -27.03 -12.56 2.71
N GLU A 57 -28.31 -12.34 3.05
CA GLU A 57 -28.83 -11.07 3.61
C GLU A 57 -28.05 -10.53 4.83
N SER A 58 -27.15 -11.32 5.42
CA SER A 58 -26.08 -10.90 6.32
C SER A 58 -24.93 -10.20 5.57
N VAL A 59 -25.26 -9.09 4.89
CA VAL A 59 -24.30 -8.28 4.15
C VAL A 59 -23.25 -7.69 5.10
N SER A 60 -22.00 -8.14 4.95
CA SER A 60 -20.86 -7.51 5.62
C SER A 60 -20.81 -6.01 5.26
N LYS A 61 -20.66 -5.14 6.27
CA LYS A 61 -20.52 -3.68 6.10
C LYS A 61 -19.41 -3.31 5.10
N LEU A 62 -18.37 -4.14 4.99
CA LEU A 62 -17.28 -3.97 4.04
C LEU A 62 -17.75 -4.12 2.60
N LYS A 63 -18.55 -5.14 2.29
CA LYS A 63 -19.06 -5.39 0.93
C LYS A 63 -19.87 -4.21 0.42
N ASP A 64 -20.78 -3.69 1.24
CA ASP A 64 -21.59 -2.52 0.88
C ASP A 64 -20.75 -1.26 0.72
N ALA A 65 -19.78 -1.05 1.61
CA ALA A 65 -18.87 0.08 1.52
C ALA A 65 -18.03 0.04 0.23
N LEU A 66 -17.47 -1.11 -0.12
CA LEU A 66 -16.70 -1.29 -1.36
C LEU A 66 -17.58 -1.12 -2.60
N LYS A 67 -18.81 -1.64 -2.59
CA LYS A 67 -19.78 -1.45 -3.67
C LYS A 67 -20.12 0.02 -3.85
N TYR A 68 -20.45 0.71 -2.77
CA TYR A 68 -20.73 2.15 -2.78
C TYR A 68 -19.53 2.94 -3.29
N ALA A 69 -18.33 2.63 -2.81
CA ALA A 69 -17.10 3.28 -3.25
C ALA A 69 -16.85 3.04 -4.75
N LEU A 70 -17.05 1.81 -5.25
CA LEU A 70 -16.88 1.49 -6.67
C LEU A 70 -17.84 2.30 -7.55
N GLU A 71 -19.13 2.34 -7.19
CA GLU A 71 -20.13 3.08 -7.97
C GLU A 71 -19.87 4.60 -7.95
N LYS A 72 -19.38 5.13 -6.84
CA LYS A 72 -18.90 6.52 -6.78
C LYS A 72 -17.70 6.74 -7.72
N ARG A 73 -16.70 5.85 -7.69
CA ARG A 73 -15.49 5.96 -8.52
C ARG A 73 -15.77 5.84 -10.02
N LYS A 74 -16.72 4.99 -10.43
CA LYS A 74 -17.16 4.88 -11.83
C LYS A 74 -17.74 6.20 -12.38
N LYS A 75 -18.31 7.05 -11.53
CA LYS A 75 -18.84 8.37 -11.91
C LYS A 75 -17.74 9.45 -11.95
N GLU A 76 -16.74 9.33 -11.09
CA GLU A 76 -15.68 10.35 -10.92
C GLU A 76 -14.48 10.15 -11.84
N GLY A 77 -14.29 8.96 -12.41
CA GLY A 77 -13.15 8.70 -13.27
C GLY A 77 -13.21 7.32 -13.92
N HIS A 78 -12.12 6.97 -14.61
CA HIS A 78 -12.03 5.72 -15.37
C HIS A 78 -11.16 4.66 -14.71
N HIS A 79 -10.22 5.07 -13.85
CA HIS A 79 -9.26 4.16 -13.21
C HIS A 79 -8.71 4.72 -11.89
N CYS A 80 -8.04 3.86 -11.11
CA CYS A 80 -7.01 4.28 -10.14
C CYS A 80 -5.63 3.78 -10.53
N THR A 81 -4.63 4.32 -9.85
CA THR A 81 -3.24 3.92 -9.95
C THR A 81 -2.76 3.49 -8.56
N PRO A 82 -2.68 2.18 -8.28
CA PRO A 82 -2.09 1.67 -7.04
C PRO A 82 -0.64 2.10 -6.83
N ASP A 83 -0.15 1.93 -5.60
CA ASP A 83 1.20 2.34 -5.23
C ASP A 83 2.30 1.47 -5.84
N GLY A 84 2.03 0.16 -6.04
CA GLY A 84 2.94 -0.71 -6.77
C GLY A 84 2.29 -1.92 -7.43
N PHE A 85 3.10 -2.60 -8.23
CA PHE A 85 2.75 -3.85 -8.90
C PHE A 85 3.90 -4.85 -8.70
N LEU A 86 3.58 -6.01 -8.14
CA LEU A 86 4.56 -6.97 -7.65
C LEU A 86 4.32 -8.34 -8.30
N GLN A 87 5.38 -9.10 -8.52
CA GLN A 87 5.32 -10.47 -9.04
C GLN A 87 5.95 -11.44 -8.06
N LYS A 88 5.33 -12.61 -7.86
CA LYS A 88 5.92 -13.73 -7.12
C LYS A 88 5.45 -15.05 -7.70
N ASN A 89 6.39 -15.95 -8.00
CA ASN A 89 6.10 -17.29 -8.54
C ASN A 89 5.15 -17.26 -9.75
N GLY A 90 5.36 -16.33 -10.68
CA GLY A 90 4.52 -16.15 -11.88
C GLY A 90 3.17 -15.47 -11.65
N LYS A 91 2.79 -15.18 -10.40
CA LYS A 91 1.54 -14.51 -10.02
C LYS A 91 1.75 -13.02 -9.79
N PHE A 92 0.72 -12.22 -10.05
CA PHE A 92 0.77 -10.76 -9.99
C PHE A 92 -0.09 -10.19 -8.87
N TYR A 93 0.43 -9.16 -8.21
CA TYR A 93 -0.14 -8.58 -7.01
C TYR A 93 -0.16 -7.07 -7.11
N ILE A 94 -1.28 -6.47 -6.71
CA ILE A 94 -1.35 -5.02 -6.51
C ILE A 94 -0.86 -4.72 -5.11
N TRP A 95 -0.07 -3.65 -4.96
CA TRP A 95 0.33 -3.14 -3.66
C TRP A 95 -0.19 -1.73 -3.43
N GLU A 96 -0.74 -1.52 -2.24
CA GLU A 96 -1.24 -0.24 -1.76
C GLU A 96 -0.51 0.13 -0.47
N ALA A 97 0.08 1.32 -0.44
CA ALA A 97 0.95 1.75 0.63
C ALA A 97 0.31 2.87 1.44
N LYS A 98 0.18 2.64 2.74
CA LYS A 98 -0.30 3.64 3.71
C LYS A 98 0.67 3.61 4.90
N ASN A 99 1.93 3.88 4.57
CA ASN A 99 3.09 3.68 5.43
C ASN A 99 3.36 4.86 6.38
N TRP A 100 2.33 5.63 6.74
CA TRP A 100 2.54 6.85 7.52
C TRP A 100 2.27 6.58 9.00
N PRO A 101 3.17 7.00 9.91
CA PRO A 101 3.03 6.82 11.36
C PRO A 101 1.75 7.41 11.94
N LEU A 102 1.24 8.46 11.30
CA LEU A 102 0.13 9.25 11.78
C LEU A 102 -1.02 9.25 10.78
N TRP A 103 -1.28 8.11 10.14
CA TRP A 103 -2.42 8.01 9.24
C TRP A 103 -3.71 8.42 9.99
N PRO A 104 -4.47 9.40 9.48
CA PRO A 104 -5.52 10.07 10.25
C PRO A 104 -6.79 9.21 10.40
N GLU A 105 -6.87 8.11 9.66
CA GLU A 105 -8.05 7.25 9.61
C GLU A 105 -7.74 5.83 10.11
N PRO A 106 -8.70 5.14 10.76
CA PRO A 106 -8.58 3.71 11.04
C PRO A 106 -8.37 2.88 9.76
N LEU A 107 -7.64 1.77 9.89
CA LEU A 107 -7.37 0.83 8.79
C LEU A 107 -8.65 0.36 8.08
N THR A 108 -9.68 0.01 8.85
CA THR A 108 -10.99 -0.43 8.33
C THR A 108 -11.60 0.61 7.39
N ASN A 109 -11.69 1.87 7.84
CA ASN A 109 -12.22 2.96 7.03
C ASN A 109 -11.42 3.20 5.75
N CYS A 110 -10.09 3.03 5.82
CA CYS A 110 -9.24 3.14 4.65
C CYS A 110 -9.58 2.04 3.62
N LEU A 111 -9.61 0.77 4.05
CA LEU A 111 -9.91 -0.37 3.17
C LEU A 111 -11.33 -0.30 2.58
N TYR A 112 -12.31 0.18 3.35
CA TYR A 112 -13.70 0.32 2.92
C TYR A 112 -13.86 1.32 1.74
N LYS A 113 -12.90 2.24 1.58
CA LYS A 113 -12.88 3.25 0.51
C LYS A 113 -12.06 2.81 -0.72
N MET A 114 -11.55 1.57 -0.73
CA MET A 114 -10.62 1.08 -1.75
C MET A 114 -11.25 -0.02 -2.63
N PRO A 115 -12.16 0.35 -3.56
CA PRO A 115 -12.82 -0.62 -4.42
C PRO A 115 -11.85 -1.41 -5.30
N GLN A 116 -10.62 -0.93 -5.49
CA GLN A 116 -9.56 -1.66 -6.18
C GLN A 116 -9.16 -2.98 -5.51
N ILE A 117 -9.50 -3.19 -4.24
CA ILE A 117 -9.34 -4.51 -3.58
C ILE A 117 -10.07 -5.61 -4.37
N LEU A 118 -11.16 -5.25 -5.06
CA LEU A 118 -11.95 -6.17 -5.86
C LEU A 118 -11.38 -6.41 -7.27
N ALA A 119 -10.30 -5.74 -7.67
CA ALA A 119 -9.77 -5.78 -9.03
C ALA A 119 -9.24 -7.16 -9.43
N LYS A 120 -9.74 -7.71 -10.53
CA LYS A 120 -9.25 -8.98 -11.11
C LYS A 120 -8.16 -8.77 -12.16
N LYS A 121 -8.03 -7.55 -12.66
CA LYS A 121 -7.12 -7.19 -13.74
C LYS A 121 -6.38 -5.91 -13.40
N ALA A 122 -5.13 -5.84 -13.82
CA ALA A 122 -4.30 -4.66 -13.76
C ALA A 122 -3.63 -4.45 -15.11
N PHE A 123 -3.64 -3.22 -15.60
CA PHE A 123 -2.90 -2.82 -16.78
C PHE A 123 -1.55 -2.27 -16.38
N HIS A 124 -0.48 -2.75 -16.98
CA HIS A 124 0.86 -2.23 -16.78
C HIS A 124 1.53 -2.03 -18.14
N LYS A 125 1.97 -0.79 -18.39
CA LYS A 125 2.46 -0.33 -19.69
C LYS A 125 1.41 -0.60 -20.79
N THR A 126 1.62 -1.62 -21.63
CA THR A 126 0.73 -1.99 -22.74
C THR A 126 0.06 -3.36 -22.56
N LYS A 127 0.25 -4.02 -21.41
CA LYS A 127 -0.23 -5.37 -21.15
C LYS A 127 -1.23 -5.41 -20.01
N GLU A 128 -2.21 -6.28 -20.15
CA GLU A 128 -3.16 -6.65 -19.09
C GLU A 128 -2.64 -7.88 -18.36
N TYR A 129 -2.78 -7.89 -17.04
CA TYR A 129 -2.38 -8.98 -16.15
C TYR A 129 -3.52 -9.37 -15.24
N GLU A 130 -3.66 -10.67 -14.99
CA GLU A 130 -4.55 -11.19 -13.97
C GLU A 130 -3.98 -10.92 -12.57
N VAL A 131 -4.80 -10.31 -11.71
CA VAL A 131 -4.47 -10.02 -10.32
C VAL A 131 -4.78 -11.25 -9.48
N HIS A 132 -3.73 -11.80 -8.87
CA HIS A 132 -3.80 -12.97 -8.02
C HIS A 132 -3.88 -12.62 -6.53
N GLY A 133 -3.62 -11.36 -6.17
CA GLY A 133 -3.77 -10.90 -4.82
C GLY A 133 -3.55 -9.41 -4.64
N ILE A 134 -3.89 -8.94 -3.45
CA ILE A 134 -3.71 -7.57 -3.01
C ILE A 134 -2.82 -7.60 -1.77
N LEU A 135 -1.77 -6.80 -1.80
CA LEU A 135 -0.88 -6.57 -0.67
C LEU A 135 -1.16 -5.16 -0.19
N PHE A 136 -1.28 -5.01 1.12
CA PHE A 136 -1.49 -3.71 1.73
C PHE A 136 -0.39 -3.47 2.75
N SER A 137 0.18 -2.28 2.80
CA SER A 137 1.08 -1.92 3.89
C SER A 137 0.49 -0.79 4.71
N TRP A 138 0.53 -0.99 6.02
CA TRP A 138 0.00 -0.09 7.03
C TRP A 138 1.09 0.21 8.06
N TRP A 139 0.96 1.27 8.85
CA TRP A 139 2.03 1.61 9.80
C TRP A 139 2.20 0.59 10.93
N SER A 140 1.17 0.43 11.77
CA SER A 140 1.19 -0.41 12.97
C SER A 140 -0.01 -1.33 13.04
N ARG A 141 0.17 -2.54 13.57
CA ARG A 141 -0.87 -3.54 13.76
C ARG A 141 -2.02 -3.02 14.63
N PRO A 142 -3.23 -2.82 14.08
CA PRO A 142 -4.40 -2.52 14.90
C PRO A 142 -4.99 -3.80 15.50
N GLU A 143 -5.78 -3.64 16.57
CA GLU A 143 -6.59 -4.72 17.12
C GLU A 143 -7.62 -5.22 16.09
N GLY A 144 -7.91 -6.52 16.08
CA GLY A 144 -8.89 -7.12 15.17
C GLY A 144 -8.44 -7.26 13.71
N VAL A 145 -7.18 -6.99 13.39
CA VAL A 145 -6.70 -7.01 12.00
C VAL A 145 -6.80 -8.38 11.33
N GLU A 146 -6.66 -9.47 12.07
CA GLU A 146 -6.78 -10.81 11.48
C GLU A 146 -8.22 -11.11 11.05
N SER A 147 -9.23 -10.72 11.86
CA SER A 147 -10.64 -10.82 11.46
C SER A 147 -10.94 -10.01 10.21
N LEU A 148 -10.39 -8.80 10.10
CA LEU A 148 -10.52 -7.95 8.91
C LEU A 148 -9.85 -8.57 7.67
N LYS A 149 -8.68 -9.20 7.84
CA LYS A 149 -7.99 -9.92 6.76
C LYS A 149 -8.83 -11.09 6.26
N GLU A 150 -9.39 -11.90 7.16
CA GLU A 150 -10.26 -13.03 6.77
C GLU A 150 -11.54 -12.55 6.09
N GLU A 151 -12.16 -11.47 6.58
CA GLU A 151 -13.32 -10.86 5.93
C GLU A 151 -13.00 -10.45 4.49
N ILE A 152 -11.88 -9.77 4.25
CA ILE A 152 -11.47 -9.37 2.89
C ILE A 152 -11.12 -10.59 2.03
N LYS A 153 -10.39 -11.57 2.55
CA LYS A 153 -10.05 -12.80 1.81
C LYS A 153 -11.30 -13.51 1.31
N SER A 154 -12.32 -13.65 2.16
CA SER A 154 -13.59 -14.28 1.79
C SER A 154 -14.31 -13.56 0.64
N LEU A 155 -14.11 -12.25 0.49
CA LEU A 155 -14.71 -11.45 -0.57
C LEU A 155 -13.98 -11.57 -1.91
N ILE A 156 -12.69 -11.89 -1.90
CA ILE A 156 -11.85 -11.85 -3.11
C ILE A 156 -11.33 -13.22 -3.56
N GLU A 157 -11.67 -14.29 -2.85
CA GLU A 157 -11.32 -15.67 -3.18
C GLU A 157 -11.60 -15.97 -4.68
N PRO A 158 -10.70 -16.69 -5.40
CA PRO A 158 -9.48 -17.38 -4.94
C PRO A 158 -8.23 -16.50 -4.78
N ARG A 159 -8.36 -15.16 -4.90
CA ARG A 159 -7.21 -14.25 -4.75
C ARG A 159 -6.82 -14.08 -3.28
N THR A 160 -5.56 -13.74 -3.04
CA THR A 160 -5.04 -13.58 -1.68
C THR A 160 -5.06 -12.12 -1.22
N PHE A 161 -5.26 -11.89 0.08
CA PHE A 161 -5.09 -10.58 0.71
C PHE A 161 -4.16 -10.69 1.92
N ASP A 162 -3.22 -9.75 2.05
CA ASP A 162 -2.37 -9.65 3.24
C ASP A 162 -2.01 -8.21 3.60
N ILE A 163 -1.70 -8.00 4.88
CA ILE A 163 -1.31 -6.70 5.43
C ILE A 163 0.07 -6.79 6.07
N PHE A 164 0.97 -5.93 5.63
CA PHE A 164 2.32 -5.80 6.17
C PHE A 164 2.44 -4.52 7.00
N PHE A 165 3.10 -4.63 8.15
CA PHE A 165 3.24 -3.50 9.07
C PHE A 165 4.60 -2.85 8.95
N THR A 166 4.61 -1.61 8.50
CA THR A 166 5.81 -0.80 8.24
C THR A 166 6.67 -0.69 9.50
N ALA A 167 6.07 -0.50 10.68
CA ALA A 167 6.81 -0.41 11.93
C ALA A 167 7.52 -1.73 12.30
N GLU A 168 6.90 -2.89 12.00
CA GLU A 168 7.51 -4.20 12.22
C GLU A 168 8.70 -4.41 11.26
N ILE A 169 8.50 -4.09 9.97
CA ILE A 169 9.56 -4.14 8.94
C ILE A 169 10.73 -3.23 9.30
N LEU A 170 10.47 -1.99 9.72
CA LEU A 170 11.50 -1.03 10.12
C LEU A 170 12.27 -1.53 11.33
N LYS A 171 11.60 -2.06 12.34
CA LYS A 171 12.25 -2.64 13.53
C LYS A 171 13.19 -3.77 13.15
N GLU A 172 12.76 -4.65 12.25
CA GLU A 172 13.62 -5.72 11.72
C GLU A 172 14.84 -5.13 10.99
N CYS A 173 14.63 -4.20 10.05
CA CYS A 173 15.73 -3.59 9.28
C CYS A 173 16.74 -2.87 10.17
N ILE A 174 16.27 -2.19 11.21
CA ILE A 174 17.12 -1.48 12.19
C ILE A 174 17.92 -2.49 13.02
N ASN A 175 17.33 -3.60 13.45
CA ASN A 175 18.04 -4.59 14.26
C ASN A 175 19.08 -5.36 13.44
N GLU A 176 18.70 -5.76 12.22
CA GLU A 176 19.51 -6.62 11.37
C GLU A 176 20.53 -5.86 10.52
N GLN A 177 20.38 -4.53 10.40
CA GLN A 177 21.30 -3.66 9.67
C GLN A 177 21.57 -4.15 8.23
N TYR A 178 20.53 -4.59 7.51
CA TYR A 178 20.69 -5.14 6.17
C TYR A 178 21.40 -4.15 5.24
N SER A 179 22.37 -4.65 4.45
CA SER A 179 23.18 -3.79 3.56
C SER A 179 22.33 -3.01 2.55
N TRP A 180 21.29 -3.63 1.98
CA TRP A 180 20.35 -2.96 1.08
C TRP A 180 19.55 -1.85 1.79
N TYR A 181 19.18 -2.06 3.05
CA TYR A 181 18.47 -1.08 3.87
C TYR A 181 19.38 0.11 4.14
N LEU A 182 20.61 -0.12 4.61
CA LEU A 182 21.60 0.93 4.86
C LEU A 182 21.91 1.74 3.60
N LYS A 183 21.96 1.09 2.44
CA LYS A 183 22.12 1.78 1.15
C LYS A 183 20.95 2.74 0.86
N ILE A 184 19.71 2.34 1.13
CA ILE A 184 18.53 3.21 0.97
C ILE A 184 18.66 4.41 1.91
N ILE A 185 18.99 4.18 3.20
CA ILE A 185 19.19 5.27 4.18
C ILE A 185 20.23 6.27 3.68
N GLN A 186 21.39 5.78 3.24
CA GLN A 186 22.49 6.63 2.79
C GLN A 186 22.13 7.41 1.52
N THR A 187 21.46 6.77 0.56
CA THR A 187 21.01 7.42 -0.69
C THR A 187 20.03 8.55 -0.41
N GLU A 188 19.06 8.33 0.47
CA GLU A 188 18.09 9.38 0.82
C GLU A 188 18.72 10.50 1.64
N LYS A 189 19.67 10.19 2.53
CA LYS A 189 20.44 11.22 3.23
C LYS A 189 21.17 12.12 2.23
N GLU A 190 21.85 11.55 1.24
CA GLU A 190 22.58 12.30 0.22
C GLU A 190 21.64 13.19 -0.61
N ARG A 191 20.45 12.68 -0.98
CA ARG A 191 19.42 13.47 -1.68
C ARG A 191 18.93 14.66 -0.86
N VAL A 192 18.72 14.47 0.44
CA VAL A 192 18.30 15.54 1.36
C VAL A 192 19.43 16.56 1.53
N ASP A 193 20.67 16.11 1.69
CA ASP A 193 21.83 17.01 1.80
C ASP A 193 22.03 17.82 0.51
N GLU A 194 21.86 17.20 -0.67
CA GLU A 194 21.89 17.87 -1.97
C GLU A 194 20.77 18.91 -2.10
N LEU A 195 19.53 18.56 -1.73
CA LEU A 195 18.41 19.50 -1.70
C LEU A 195 18.76 20.73 -0.86
N PHE A 196 19.34 20.55 0.34
CA PHE A 196 19.69 21.67 1.20
C PHE A 196 20.87 22.50 0.68
N ARG A 197 21.87 21.88 0.04
CA ARG A 197 22.95 22.62 -0.64
C ARG A 197 22.40 23.50 -1.75
N ASN A 198 21.54 22.93 -2.61
CA ASN A 198 20.89 23.66 -3.70
C ASN A 198 20.06 24.85 -3.18
N LEU A 199 19.33 24.66 -2.06
CA LEU A 199 18.54 25.74 -1.45
C LEU A 199 19.40 26.84 -0.81
N LYS A 200 20.64 26.53 -0.39
CA LYS A 200 21.60 27.52 0.13
C LYS A 200 22.37 28.25 -0.96
N GLY A 201 22.31 27.77 -2.21
CA GLY A 201 23.15 28.26 -3.29
C GLY A 201 24.59 27.72 -3.23
N ASP A 202 24.80 26.62 -2.47
CA ASP A 202 26.08 25.91 -2.38
C ASP A 202 26.18 24.93 -3.55
N SER A 203 26.21 25.43 -4.80
CA SER A 203 26.38 24.62 -6.02
C SER A 203 27.84 24.42 -6.38
#